data_AF-A0AB32VJL6-F1
#
_entry.id   AF-A0AB32VJL6-F1
#
_cell.length_a   1.000
_cell.length_b   1.000
_cell.length_c   1.000
_cell.angle_alpha   90.00
_cell.angle_beta   90.00
_cell.angle_gamma   90.00
#
_symmetry.space_group_name_H-M   'P 1'
#
loop_
_entity.id
_entity.type
_entity.pdbx_description
1 polymer ?
#
loop_
_entity_poly.entity_id
_entity_poly.type
_entity_poly.pdbx_seq_one_letter_code
_entity_poly.pdbx_strand_id
1 'polypeptide(L)'
;MDTGGNSLPSGADGVKRKVCYFYDPEVGNYYYGQGHPMKPHRIRMTHALLAHYGLLQHMQVHKPFPARDRDLCRFHADDYVNFLRSITPETQQDQLRQLKRFNVGEDCPVFDGLYSFCQTYAGGSVGGAVKLNHGLCDIAINWAGGLHHAKKCEASGFCYVNDIVLAILELLKQHQRVLYVDIDIHHGDGVEEAFYTTDRVMTVSFHKFGDYFPGTGDVRDIGYSKGKYYSLNVPLDDGIDDESYHYLFKPIIGKVMEVFKPGAVVLQCGADSLSGDRLGCFNLSIKGHAECVKFMRSFNVPLLLLGGGGYTIRNVARCWCYETGVALGMEVDDKMPQHEYYEYFGPDYTLHVAPSNMENKNSRTLLEDIRNQLLDNLSKLQHAPSVQFQERPPDTELPEADEDQDDGDERWDPDSDMEVDEERKPIPSRVKREAVEPETKDPEAQKGTAEQARGFDTATDETAVDVSPMPIDEPTMKVEQETLNKAADPMYPKS
;
A
#
# COMPACT_ATOMS: atom_id res chain seq x y z
N MET A 1 2.44 43.35 2.99
CA MET A 1 3.90 43.08 3.05
C MET A 1 4.04 41.63 2.66
N ASP A 2 4.35 41.41 1.39
CA ASP A 2 4.20 40.09 0.78
C ASP A 2 5.48 39.30 0.94
N THR A 3 5.52 38.43 1.96
CA THR A 3 6.57 37.42 2.13
C THR A 3 6.26 36.25 1.21
N GLY A 4 6.66 36.37 -0.05
CA GLY A 4 6.44 35.33 -1.06
C GLY A 4 7.14 34.02 -0.69
N GLY A 5 6.38 32.95 -0.51
CA GLY A 5 6.93 31.60 -0.50
C GLY A 5 7.29 31.17 -1.92
N ASN A 6 8.52 30.69 -2.11
CA ASN A 6 8.96 30.14 -3.40
C ASN A 6 8.13 28.90 -3.75
N SER A 7 7.13 29.08 -4.61
CA SER A 7 6.42 27.96 -5.21
C SER A 7 7.34 27.30 -6.23
N LEU A 8 7.74 26.05 -5.99
CA LEU A 8 8.65 25.32 -6.88
C LEU A 8 7.94 25.08 -8.24
N PRO A 9 8.39 25.73 -9.34
CA PRO A 9 7.66 25.72 -10.59
C PRO A 9 7.63 24.31 -11.20
N SER A 10 6.43 23.78 -11.40
CA SER A 10 6.17 22.52 -12.10
C SER A 10 5.66 22.81 -13.51
N GLY A 11 6.27 22.14 -14.49
CA GLY A 11 5.82 22.15 -15.88
C GLY A 11 6.11 23.45 -16.64
N ALA A 12 5.87 23.41 -17.96
CA ALA A 12 5.97 24.56 -18.86
C ALA A 12 4.70 25.44 -18.86
N ASP A 13 3.68 25.04 -18.09
CA ASP A 13 2.37 25.67 -17.94
C ASP A 13 2.23 26.52 -16.66
N GLY A 14 3.02 26.22 -15.62
CA GLY A 14 3.09 27.01 -14.39
C GLY A 14 1.84 26.93 -13.49
N VAL A 15 0.97 25.96 -13.71
CA VAL A 15 -0.29 25.80 -12.97
C VAL A 15 -0.05 25.07 -11.64
N LYS A 16 -0.62 25.58 -10.54
CA LYS A 16 -0.57 24.87 -9.25
C LYS A 16 -1.47 23.63 -9.30
N ARG A 17 -0.84 22.46 -9.17
CA ARG A 17 -1.49 21.13 -9.07
C ARG A 17 -2.47 21.09 -7.90
N LYS A 18 -3.69 20.60 -8.14
CA LYS A 18 -4.66 20.21 -7.11
C LYS A 18 -4.24 18.89 -6.49
N VAL A 19 -4.13 18.87 -5.16
CA VAL A 19 -3.77 17.67 -4.39
C VAL A 19 -4.97 17.21 -3.57
N CYS A 20 -5.26 15.91 -3.61
CA CYS A 20 -6.11 15.22 -2.63
C CYS A 20 -5.26 14.31 -1.76
N TYR A 21 -5.60 14.18 -0.48
CA TYR A 21 -4.90 13.33 0.49
C TYR A 21 -5.90 12.50 1.30
N PHE A 22 -5.67 11.20 1.35
CA PHE A 22 -6.52 10.23 2.03
C PHE A 22 -5.92 9.83 3.38
N TYR A 23 -6.72 9.91 4.43
CA TYR A 23 -6.34 9.55 5.79
C TYR A 23 -7.54 9.14 6.62
N ASP A 24 -7.44 8.00 7.31
CA ASP A 24 -8.37 7.64 8.38
C ASP A 24 -7.65 7.80 9.73
N PRO A 25 -8.22 8.52 10.72
CA PRO A 25 -7.65 8.62 12.06
C PRO A 25 -7.32 7.26 12.70
N GLU A 26 -8.11 6.22 12.44
CA GLU A 26 -7.95 4.90 13.04
C GLU A 26 -6.78 4.11 12.45
N VAL A 27 -6.24 4.49 11.29
CA VAL A 27 -5.15 3.75 10.63
C VAL A 27 -3.90 3.64 11.52
N GLY A 28 -3.70 4.59 12.44
CA GLY A 28 -2.60 4.59 13.40
C GLY A 28 -2.80 3.75 14.66
N ASN A 29 -3.97 3.11 14.85
CA ASN A 29 -4.28 2.23 15.98
C ASN A 29 -3.99 0.74 15.70
N TYR A 30 -4.03 0.30 14.44
CA TYR A 30 -3.77 -1.10 14.08
C TYR A 30 -2.35 -1.54 14.43
N TYR A 31 -2.21 -2.75 14.98
CA TYR A 31 -0.99 -3.27 15.57
C TYR A 31 -0.71 -4.70 15.11
N TYR A 32 0.35 -4.89 14.32
CA TYR A 32 0.75 -6.19 13.77
C TYR A 32 1.25 -7.20 14.83
N GLY A 33 1.49 -6.77 16.07
CA GLY A 33 1.97 -7.64 17.15
C GLY A 33 3.31 -7.21 17.76
N GLN A 34 3.71 -7.92 18.81
CA GLN A 34 4.95 -7.65 19.55
C GLN A 34 6.18 -7.97 18.68
N GLY A 35 7.20 -7.12 18.76
CA GLY A 35 8.44 -7.25 17.97
C GLY A 35 8.31 -6.83 16.49
N HIS A 36 7.14 -7.02 15.87
CA HIS A 36 6.91 -6.85 14.42
C HIS A 36 7.39 -5.49 13.87
N PRO A 37 8.11 -5.45 12.73
CA PRO A 37 8.69 -4.22 12.20
C PRO A 37 7.67 -3.25 11.61
N MET A 38 6.58 -3.73 10.97
CA MET A 38 5.53 -2.88 10.41
C MET A 38 4.75 -2.20 11.53
N LYS A 39 4.59 -0.87 11.45
CA LYS A 39 3.91 -0.06 12.46
C LYS A 39 3.03 1.00 11.79
N PRO A 40 1.72 0.73 11.59
CA PRO A 40 0.77 1.66 10.98
C PRO A 40 0.75 3.05 11.65
N HIS A 41 1.10 3.13 12.93
CA HIS A 41 1.34 4.39 13.66
C HIS A 41 2.22 5.42 12.93
N ARG A 42 3.17 5.00 12.08
CA ARG A 42 4.00 5.91 11.24
C ARG A 42 3.16 6.83 10.33
N ILE A 43 1.98 6.37 9.91
CA ILE A 43 1.03 7.14 9.09
C ILE A 43 0.41 8.27 9.92
N ARG A 44 0.08 8.02 11.21
CA ARG A 44 -0.40 9.04 12.16
C ARG A 44 0.69 10.05 12.52
N MET A 45 1.94 9.61 12.71
CA MET A 45 3.09 10.51 12.89
C MET A 45 3.28 11.42 11.66
N THR A 46 3.12 10.88 10.45
CA THR A 46 3.14 11.67 9.21
C THR A 46 2.02 12.70 9.21
N HIS A 47 0.78 12.30 9.50
CA HIS A 47 -0.38 13.19 9.53
C HIS A 47 -0.20 14.36 10.51
N ALA A 48 0.34 14.11 11.70
CA ALA A 48 0.65 15.15 12.67
C ALA A 48 1.68 16.16 12.14
N LEU A 49 2.76 15.69 11.48
CA LEU A 49 3.70 16.61 10.83
C LEU A 49 3.03 17.43 9.72
N LEU A 50 2.18 16.82 8.89
CA LEU A 50 1.44 17.54 7.84
C LEU A 50 0.52 18.63 8.41
N ALA A 51 -0.09 18.40 9.58
CA ALA A 51 -0.89 19.38 10.28
C ALA A 51 -0.03 20.52 10.84
N HIS A 52 1.05 20.20 11.57
CA HIS A 52 1.88 21.18 12.26
C HIS A 52 2.80 22.00 11.33
N TYR A 53 3.13 21.49 10.14
CA TYR A 53 3.73 22.28 9.05
C TYR A 53 2.69 23.09 8.24
N GLY A 54 1.39 22.98 8.54
CA GLY A 54 0.33 23.69 7.82
C GLY A 54 0.11 23.21 6.39
N LEU A 55 0.51 21.98 6.04
CA LEU A 55 0.39 21.43 4.68
C LEU A 55 -1.05 20.97 4.38
N LEU A 56 -1.81 20.52 5.39
CA LEU A 56 -3.20 20.07 5.22
C LEU A 56 -4.10 21.15 4.59
N GLN A 57 -3.92 22.43 4.95
CA GLN A 57 -4.73 23.56 4.46
C GLN A 57 -4.53 23.88 2.95
N HIS A 58 -3.63 23.17 2.28
CA HIS A 58 -3.29 23.38 0.87
C HIS A 58 -3.72 22.22 -0.05
N MET A 59 -4.42 21.22 0.49
CA MET A 59 -4.96 20.06 -0.23
C MET A 59 -6.34 19.67 0.28
N GLN A 60 -7.09 18.89 -0.52
CA GLN A 60 -8.36 18.32 -0.08
C GLN A 60 -8.09 17.06 0.74
N VAL A 61 -8.35 17.12 2.06
CA VAL A 61 -8.23 15.98 2.95
C VAL A 61 -9.53 15.16 2.91
N HIS A 62 -9.42 13.85 2.77
CA HIS A 62 -10.57 12.93 2.71
C HIS A 62 -10.38 11.73 3.62
N LYS A 63 -11.44 11.37 4.35
CA LYS A 63 -11.53 10.04 4.96
C LYS A 63 -11.75 9.01 3.83
N PRO A 64 -11.00 7.90 3.78
CA PRO A 64 -11.25 6.85 2.79
C PRO A 64 -12.55 6.12 3.12
N PHE A 65 -13.37 5.85 2.10
CA PHE A 65 -14.47 4.89 2.25
C PHE A 65 -13.88 3.47 2.27
N PRO A 66 -14.20 2.61 3.26
CA PRO A 66 -13.69 1.25 3.31
C PRO A 66 -14.02 0.47 2.02
N ALA A 67 -13.00 -0.08 1.37
CA ALA A 67 -13.18 -0.89 0.17
C ALA A 67 -14.07 -2.10 0.47
N ARG A 68 -15.11 -2.35 -0.33
CA ARG A 68 -16.05 -3.45 -0.12
C ARG A 68 -15.48 -4.73 -0.74
N ASP A 69 -15.95 -5.89 -0.31
CA ASP A 69 -15.51 -7.20 -0.80
C ASP A 69 -15.49 -7.27 -2.34
N ARG A 70 -16.53 -6.74 -2.99
CA ARG A 70 -16.64 -6.64 -4.47
C ARG A 70 -15.51 -5.85 -5.14
N ASP A 71 -14.95 -4.88 -4.42
CA ASP A 71 -13.91 -3.99 -4.91
C ASP A 71 -12.54 -4.69 -4.76
N LEU A 72 -12.35 -5.46 -3.69
CA LEU A 72 -11.17 -6.32 -3.47
C LEU A 72 -11.10 -7.50 -4.46
N CYS A 73 -12.24 -8.16 -4.71
CA CYS A 73 -12.37 -9.25 -5.68
C CYS A 73 -12.16 -8.83 -7.15
N ARG A 74 -11.93 -7.54 -7.44
CA ARG A 74 -11.50 -7.09 -8.79
C ARG A 74 -10.12 -7.63 -9.16
N PHE A 75 -9.29 -7.94 -8.17
CA PHE A 75 -8.00 -8.61 -8.35
C PHE A 75 -7.95 -9.92 -7.57
N HIS A 76 -8.20 -9.88 -6.27
CA HIS A 76 -8.01 -11.03 -5.38
C HIS A 76 -9.04 -12.13 -5.61
N ALA A 77 -8.70 -13.38 -5.28
CA ALA A 77 -9.65 -14.48 -5.32
C ALA A 77 -10.73 -14.36 -4.23
N ASP A 78 -11.98 -14.68 -4.56
CA ASP A 78 -13.11 -14.56 -3.64
C ASP A 78 -12.93 -15.34 -2.33
N ASP A 79 -12.30 -16.52 -2.39
CA ASP A 79 -12.06 -17.35 -1.21
C ASP A 79 -10.92 -16.83 -0.33
N TYR A 80 -9.95 -16.10 -0.89
CA TYR A 80 -8.94 -15.36 -0.14
C TYR A 80 -9.54 -14.12 0.55
N VAL A 81 -10.39 -13.35 -0.15
CA VAL A 81 -11.09 -12.19 0.46
C VAL A 81 -12.06 -12.64 1.56
N ASN A 82 -12.84 -13.71 1.34
CA ASN A 82 -13.70 -14.27 2.38
C ASN A 82 -12.91 -14.81 3.57
N PHE A 83 -11.72 -15.39 3.36
CA PHE A 83 -10.82 -15.77 4.45
C PHE A 83 -10.37 -14.55 5.25
N LEU A 84 -9.81 -13.51 4.61
CA LEU A 84 -9.37 -12.28 5.28
C LEU A 84 -10.49 -11.60 6.07
N ARG A 85 -11.75 -11.69 5.60
CA ARG A 85 -12.93 -11.17 6.31
C ARG A 85 -13.36 -12.04 7.51
N SER A 86 -12.94 -13.30 7.56
CA SER A 86 -13.36 -14.28 8.59
C SER A 86 -12.31 -14.57 9.66
N ILE A 87 -11.03 -14.32 9.36
CA ILE A 87 -9.91 -14.64 10.24
C ILE A 87 -9.74 -13.59 11.34
N THR A 88 -9.64 -14.05 12.58
CA THR A 88 -9.45 -13.25 13.80
C THR A 88 -8.47 -13.96 14.75
N PRO A 89 -7.90 -13.28 15.75
CA PRO A 89 -7.01 -13.91 16.72
C PRO A 89 -7.63 -15.10 17.48
N GLU A 90 -8.94 -15.15 17.64
CA GLU A 90 -9.67 -16.27 18.26
C GLU A 90 -9.83 -17.44 17.29
N THR A 91 -10.21 -17.17 16.03
CA THR A 91 -10.56 -18.18 15.04
C THR A 91 -9.35 -18.82 14.34
N GLN A 92 -8.15 -18.24 14.49
CA GLN A 92 -6.94 -18.72 13.83
C GLN A 92 -6.59 -20.20 14.12
N GLN A 93 -6.91 -20.71 15.31
CA GLN A 93 -6.60 -22.10 15.69
C GLN A 93 -7.44 -23.12 14.92
N ASP A 94 -8.66 -22.76 14.51
CA ASP A 94 -9.52 -23.61 13.66
C ASP A 94 -9.13 -23.50 12.17
N GLN A 95 -8.49 -22.41 11.76
CA GLN A 95 -8.19 -22.08 10.36
C GLN A 95 -6.76 -22.41 9.89
N LEU A 96 -5.98 -23.21 10.64
CA LEU A 96 -4.58 -23.57 10.34
C LEU A 96 -4.30 -23.99 8.88
N ARG A 97 -5.25 -24.67 8.21
CA ARG A 97 -5.10 -25.06 6.79
C ARG A 97 -5.25 -23.87 5.82
N GLN A 98 -6.06 -22.88 6.17
CA GLN A 98 -6.27 -21.67 5.37
C GLN A 98 -5.12 -20.68 5.60
N LEU A 99 -4.71 -20.48 6.85
CA LEU A 99 -3.50 -19.72 7.23
C LEU A 99 -2.28 -20.14 6.38
N LYS A 100 -1.95 -21.44 6.36
CA LYS A 100 -0.85 -21.96 5.53
C LYS A 100 -1.10 -21.87 4.02
N ARG A 101 -2.35 -21.94 3.55
CA ARG A 101 -2.68 -21.82 2.11
C ARG A 101 -2.53 -20.39 1.61
N PHE A 102 -2.84 -19.41 2.46
CA PHE A 102 -2.92 -17.99 2.13
C PHE A 102 -1.73 -17.18 2.66
N ASN A 103 -0.69 -17.87 3.15
CA ASN A 103 0.55 -17.32 3.70
C ASN A 103 0.35 -16.27 4.80
N VAL A 104 -0.61 -16.51 5.70
CA VAL A 104 -0.88 -15.70 6.90
C VAL A 104 -0.47 -16.50 8.13
N GLY A 105 0.33 -15.91 9.01
CA GLY A 105 0.92 -16.58 10.18
C GLY A 105 2.17 -15.87 10.71
N GLU A 106 3.32 -16.10 10.07
CA GLU A 106 4.65 -15.67 10.54
C GLU A 106 4.93 -14.18 10.23
N ASP A 107 5.43 -13.86 9.03
CA ASP A 107 5.68 -12.46 8.65
C ASP A 107 4.39 -11.66 8.43
N CYS A 108 3.29 -12.34 8.07
CA CYS A 108 1.97 -11.75 7.87
C CYS A 108 1.00 -12.21 8.98
N PRO A 109 1.10 -11.69 10.22
CA PRO A 109 0.35 -12.17 11.38
C PRO A 109 -1.14 -11.81 11.36
N VAL A 110 -1.95 -12.62 12.05
CA VAL A 110 -3.34 -12.28 12.37
C VAL A 110 -3.37 -11.30 13.55
N PHE A 111 -4.09 -10.18 13.38
CA PHE A 111 -4.27 -9.17 14.43
C PHE A 111 -5.67 -8.55 14.39
N ASP A 112 -6.05 -7.87 15.48
CA ASP A 112 -7.37 -7.25 15.64
C ASP A 112 -7.65 -6.20 14.57
N GLY A 113 -8.76 -6.37 13.85
CA GLY A 113 -9.16 -5.48 12.77
C GLY A 113 -8.34 -5.60 11.48
N LEU A 114 -7.61 -6.70 11.26
CA LEU A 114 -6.86 -7.00 10.03
C LEU A 114 -7.65 -6.66 8.75
N TYR A 115 -8.90 -7.10 8.64
CA TYR A 115 -9.74 -6.81 7.48
C TYR A 115 -10.04 -5.32 7.34
N SER A 116 -10.46 -4.66 8.42
CA SER A 116 -10.75 -3.21 8.46
C SER A 116 -9.54 -2.36 8.04
N PHE A 117 -8.34 -2.74 8.48
CA PHE A 117 -7.09 -2.13 8.03
C PHE A 117 -6.92 -2.27 6.50
N CYS A 118 -7.14 -3.47 5.96
CA CYS A 118 -7.10 -3.74 4.51
C CYS A 118 -8.13 -2.93 3.72
N GLN A 119 -9.37 -2.86 4.20
CA GLN A 119 -10.41 -2.04 3.57
C GLN A 119 -10.06 -0.55 3.59
N THR A 120 -9.39 -0.08 4.66
CA THR A 120 -9.03 1.34 4.86
C THR A 120 -7.98 1.80 3.85
N TYR A 121 -6.84 1.09 3.76
CA TYR A 121 -5.78 1.51 2.83
C TYR A 121 -6.17 1.27 1.36
N ALA A 122 -6.87 0.17 1.05
CA ALA A 122 -7.38 -0.08 -0.30
C ALA A 122 -8.43 0.96 -0.73
N GLY A 123 -9.29 1.38 0.20
CA GLY A 123 -10.27 2.45 0.00
C GLY A 123 -9.62 3.79 -0.36
N GLY A 124 -8.52 4.14 0.29
CA GLY A 124 -7.74 5.35 -0.02
C GLY A 124 -7.14 5.33 -1.43
N SER A 125 -6.51 4.21 -1.85
CA SER A 125 -5.85 4.12 -3.16
C SER A 125 -6.85 4.04 -4.30
N VAL A 126 -7.95 3.29 -4.15
CA VAL A 126 -9.04 3.26 -5.13
C VAL A 126 -9.76 4.61 -5.19
N GLY A 127 -10.05 5.24 -4.04
CA GLY A 127 -10.65 6.58 -3.99
C GLY A 127 -9.78 7.66 -4.66
N GLY A 128 -8.45 7.57 -4.50
CA GLY A 128 -7.49 8.40 -5.22
C GLY A 128 -7.54 8.18 -6.74
N ALA A 129 -7.54 6.92 -7.19
CA ALA A 129 -7.66 6.58 -8.60
C ALA A 129 -9.00 7.05 -9.22
N VAL A 130 -10.11 6.98 -8.49
CA VAL A 130 -11.40 7.54 -8.92
C VAL A 130 -11.31 9.06 -9.06
N LYS A 131 -10.75 9.78 -8.10
CA LYS A 131 -10.60 11.25 -8.19
C LYS A 131 -9.70 11.70 -9.35
N LEU A 132 -8.66 10.94 -9.68
CA LEU A 132 -7.82 11.17 -10.85
C LEU A 132 -8.58 10.89 -12.16
N ASN A 133 -9.28 9.76 -12.27
CA ASN A 133 -10.14 9.41 -13.42
C ASN A 133 -11.21 10.48 -13.72
N HIS A 134 -11.81 11.07 -12.68
CA HIS A 134 -12.83 12.12 -12.79
C HIS A 134 -12.23 13.54 -12.94
N GLY A 135 -10.90 13.70 -12.97
CA GLY A 135 -10.24 15.02 -13.10
C GLY A 135 -10.44 15.96 -11.91
N LEU A 136 -10.81 15.43 -10.74
CA LEU A 136 -11.10 16.22 -9.53
C LEU A 136 -9.81 16.72 -8.86
N CYS A 137 -8.71 15.97 -8.99
CA CYS A 137 -7.37 16.39 -8.61
C CYS A 137 -6.34 16.00 -9.69
N ASP A 138 -5.17 16.64 -9.64
CA ASP A 138 -4.03 16.32 -10.50
C ASP A 138 -3.02 15.40 -9.79
N ILE A 139 -3.07 15.38 -8.45
CA ILE A 139 -2.32 14.45 -7.59
C ILE A 139 -3.27 13.90 -6.52
N ALA A 140 -3.21 12.60 -6.26
CA ALA A 140 -3.82 11.96 -5.09
C ALA A 140 -2.73 11.32 -4.22
N ILE A 141 -2.89 11.35 -2.90
CA ILE A 141 -1.90 10.85 -1.93
C ILE A 141 -2.59 9.90 -0.95
N ASN A 142 -2.05 8.68 -0.78
CA ASN A 142 -2.47 7.74 0.26
C ASN A 142 -1.26 7.06 0.92
N TRP A 143 -0.72 7.69 1.96
CA TRP A 143 0.40 7.15 2.75
C TRP A 143 0.07 5.88 3.55
N ALA A 144 -1.19 5.43 3.58
CA ALA A 144 -1.56 4.15 4.17
C ALA A 144 -1.46 2.97 3.19
N GLY A 145 -1.54 3.24 1.87
CA GLY A 145 -1.41 2.25 0.80
C GLY A 145 0.04 2.03 0.36
N GLY A 146 0.22 1.33 -0.75
CA GLY A 146 1.54 0.97 -1.30
C GLY A 146 1.98 -0.47 -0.99
N LEU A 147 1.04 -1.38 -0.68
CA LEU A 147 1.33 -2.73 -0.19
C LEU A 147 1.62 -3.71 -1.35
N HIS A 148 2.76 -3.46 -2.02
CA HIS A 148 3.13 -4.03 -3.32
C HIS A 148 3.35 -5.56 -3.37
N HIS A 149 3.65 -6.22 -2.25
CA HIS A 149 3.94 -7.66 -2.20
C HIS A 149 2.70 -8.55 -2.22
N ALA A 150 1.51 -8.01 -1.87
CA ALA A 150 0.30 -8.80 -1.77
C ALA A 150 -0.05 -9.47 -3.11
N LYS A 151 -0.32 -10.77 -3.09
CA LYS A 151 -0.56 -11.59 -4.28
C LYS A 151 -2.05 -11.78 -4.54
N LYS A 152 -2.38 -12.38 -5.68
CA LYS A 152 -3.79 -12.62 -6.03
C LYS A 152 -4.53 -13.49 -5.01
N CYS A 153 -3.82 -14.46 -4.42
CA CYS A 153 -4.40 -15.52 -3.59
C CYS A 153 -3.67 -15.72 -2.25
N GLU A 154 -2.74 -14.86 -1.86
CA GLU A 154 -1.95 -15.01 -0.62
C GLU A 154 -1.34 -13.67 -0.16
N ALA A 155 -1.04 -13.59 1.14
CA ALA A 155 -0.28 -12.50 1.72
C ALA A 155 1.24 -12.68 1.48
N SER A 156 2.00 -11.61 1.51
CA SER A 156 3.47 -11.66 1.40
C SER A 156 4.08 -10.35 1.89
N GLY A 157 5.26 -10.37 2.52
CA GLY A 157 6.00 -9.14 2.88
C GLY A 157 5.17 -8.09 3.63
N PHE A 158 4.48 -8.49 4.70
CA PHE A 158 3.54 -7.66 5.49
C PHE A 158 2.27 -7.20 4.74
N CYS A 159 2.07 -7.60 3.49
CA CYS A 159 1.00 -7.12 2.60
C CYS A 159 -0.08 -8.20 2.40
N TYR A 160 -1.36 -7.82 2.60
CA TYR A 160 -2.51 -8.73 2.46
C TYR A 160 -3.38 -8.40 1.24
N VAL A 161 -3.69 -7.12 1.01
CA VAL A 161 -4.42 -6.64 -0.17
C VAL A 161 -3.49 -5.76 -0.99
N ASN A 162 -3.48 -5.94 -2.31
CA ASN A 162 -2.67 -5.15 -3.23
C ASN A 162 -3.46 -3.92 -3.70
N ASP A 163 -3.44 -2.87 -2.89
CA ASP A 163 -4.16 -1.62 -3.16
C ASP A 163 -3.69 -0.91 -4.43
N ILE A 164 -2.42 -1.10 -4.78
CA ILE A 164 -1.81 -0.58 -6.01
C ILE A 164 -2.46 -1.23 -7.24
N VAL A 165 -2.55 -2.56 -7.27
CA VAL A 165 -3.19 -3.28 -8.39
C VAL A 165 -4.66 -2.88 -8.52
N LEU A 166 -5.39 -2.73 -7.41
CA LEU A 166 -6.78 -2.25 -7.41
C LEU A 166 -6.90 -0.81 -7.95
N ALA A 167 -6.00 0.09 -7.57
CA ALA A 167 -5.93 1.46 -8.07
C ALA A 167 -5.55 1.53 -9.56
N ILE A 168 -4.60 0.71 -10.03
CA ILE A 168 -4.23 0.62 -11.45
C ILE A 168 -5.41 0.05 -12.26
N LEU A 169 -6.11 -0.97 -11.77
CA LEU A 169 -7.34 -1.50 -12.38
C LEU A 169 -8.50 -0.47 -12.41
N GLU A 170 -8.44 0.58 -11.59
CA GLU A 170 -9.35 1.72 -11.67
C GLU A 170 -8.88 2.74 -12.72
N LEU A 171 -7.61 3.16 -12.70
CA LEU A 171 -7.02 4.05 -13.70
C LEU A 171 -7.16 3.50 -15.13
N LEU A 172 -7.04 2.18 -15.31
CA LEU A 172 -7.21 1.50 -16.60
C LEU A 172 -8.64 1.58 -17.19
N LYS A 173 -9.63 2.16 -16.49
CA LYS A 173 -10.94 2.49 -17.07
C LYS A 173 -10.88 3.70 -18.01
N GLN A 174 -10.08 4.72 -17.68
CA GLN A 174 -9.94 5.95 -18.48
C GLN A 174 -8.60 6.03 -19.22
N HIS A 175 -7.53 5.50 -18.63
CA HIS A 175 -6.18 5.62 -19.16
C HIS A 175 -5.79 4.38 -19.97
N GLN A 176 -5.55 4.54 -21.27
CA GLN A 176 -5.10 3.43 -22.15
C GLN A 176 -3.81 2.76 -21.65
N ARG A 177 -2.91 3.54 -21.03
CA ARG A 177 -1.65 3.10 -20.43
C ARG A 177 -1.45 3.74 -19.05
N VAL A 178 -1.06 2.94 -18.06
CA VAL A 178 -0.72 3.40 -16.70
C VAL A 178 0.72 3.01 -16.39
N LEU A 179 1.53 3.94 -15.88
CA LEU A 179 2.89 3.65 -15.43
C LEU A 179 2.89 3.40 -13.93
N TYR A 180 3.52 2.30 -13.50
CA TYR A 180 3.87 2.04 -12.12
C TYR A 180 5.38 2.28 -11.92
N VAL A 181 5.74 3.10 -10.94
CA VAL A 181 7.11 3.30 -10.49
C VAL A 181 7.20 2.93 -9.01
N ASP A 182 8.25 2.22 -8.65
CA ASP A 182 8.48 1.69 -7.30
C ASP A 182 9.89 2.08 -6.83
N ILE A 183 9.96 2.77 -5.69
CA ILE A 183 11.22 3.24 -5.05
C ILE A 183 11.40 2.72 -3.61
N ASP A 184 10.62 1.70 -3.23
CA ASP A 184 10.88 0.83 -2.09
C ASP A 184 12.24 0.12 -2.23
N ILE A 185 12.84 -0.34 -1.14
CA ILE A 185 14.06 -1.15 -1.25
C ILE A 185 13.77 -2.59 -1.75
N HIS A 186 12.54 -3.06 -1.65
CA HIS A 186 12.14 -4.39 -2.12
C HIS A 186 11.55 -4.35 -3.53
N HIS A 187 11.70 -5.44 -4.31
CA HIS A 187 11.07 -5.53 -5.63
C HIS A 187 9.53 -5.55 -5.49
N GLY A 188 8.83 -4.71 -6.26
CA GLY A 188 7.37 -4.60 -6.34
C GLY A 188 6.64 -5.79 -6.98
N ASP A 189 6.98 -7.00 -6.53
CA ASP A 189 6.74 -8.26 -7.21
C ASP A 189 5.27 -8.67 -7.33
N GLY A 190 4.39 -8.27 -6.40
CA GLY A 190 2.95 -8.49 -6.51
C GLY A 190 2.28 -7.61 -7.56
N VAL A 191 2.80 -6.39 -7.78
CA VAL A 191 2.33 -5.48 -8.84
C VAL A 191 2.87 -5.90 -10.20
N GLU A 192 4.15 -6.30 -10.26
CA GLU A 192 4.74 -6.86 -11.46
C GLU A 192 4.03 -8.14 -11.92
N GLU A 193 3.84 -9.12 -11.03
CA GLU A 193 3.15 -10.37 -11.35
C GLU A 193 1.72 -10.13 -11.89
N ALA A 194 0.98 -9.21 -11.28
CA ALA A 194 -0.38 -8.87 -11.70
C ALA A 194 -0.47 -8.31 -13.14
N PHE A 195 0.59 -7.70 -13.64
CA PHE A 195 0.63 -7.04 -14.95
C PHE A 195 1.65 -7.62 -15.94
N TYR A 196 2.41 -8.65 -15.56
CA TYR A 196 3.52 -9.27 -16.31
C TYR A 196 3.21 -9.68 -17.77
N THR A 197 1.94 -9.76 -18.15
CA THR A 197 1.47 -10.20 -19.46
C THR A 197 0.71 -9.14 -20.29
N THR A 198 0.63 -7.88 -19.83
CA THR A 198 -0.09 -6.79 -20.52
C THR A 198 0.83 -5.66 -21.00
N ASP A 199 0.46 -5.04 -22.13
CA ASP A 199 1.07 -3.85 -22.71
C ASP A 199 0.43 -2.53 -22.21
N ARG A 200 -0.62 -2.62 -21.38
CA ARG A 200 -1.34 -1.47 -20.82
C ARG A 200 -0.78 -0.94 -19.50
N VAL A 201 0.08 -1.70 -18.82
CA VAL A 201 0.78 -1.27 -17.62
C VAL A 201 2.26 -1.48 -17.84
N MET A 202 3.09 -0.54 -17.38
CA MET A 202 4.54 -0.73 -17.31
C MET A 202 4.95 -0.68 -15.85
N THR A 203 5.74 -1.66 -15.39
CA THR A 203 6.35 -1.68 -14.05
C THR A 203 7.82 -1.29 -14.13
N VAL A 204 8.24 -0.40 -13.23
CA VAL A 204 9.64 0.03 -13.11
C VAL A 204 10.01 0.07 -11.63
N SER A 205 10.92 -0.78 -11.18
CA SER A 205 11.27 -0.94 -9.75
C SER A 205 12.77 -0.82 -9.50
N PHE A 206 13.14 -0.07 -8.46
CA PHE A 206 14.51 0.31 -8.09
C PHE A 206 14.90 -0.22 -6.70
N HIS A 207 15.25 -1.51 -6.65
CA HIS A 207 15.30 -2.30 -5.41
C HIS A 207 16.67 -2.96 -5.19
N LYS A 208 16.93 -3.40 -3.95
CA LYS A 208 18.06 -4.28 -3.66
C LYS A 208 17.83 -5.65 -4.28
N PHE A 209 18.88 -6.22 -4.86
CA PHE A 209 18.91 -7.60 -5.34
C PHE A 209 20.07 -8.39 -4.71
N GLY A 210 20.08 -9.72 -4.91
CA GLY A 210 21.06 -10.64 -4.33
C GLY A 210 20.83 -10.90 -2.83
N ASP A 211 20.49 -12.15 -2.50
CA ASP A 211 20.20 -12.65 -1.13
C ASP A 211 19.31 -11.70 -0.31
N TYR A 212 18.22 -11.21 -0.94
CA TYR A 212 17.27 -10.26 -0.36
C TYR A 212 15.83 -10.60 -0.77
N PHE A 213 14.87 -10.19 0.06
CA PHE A 213 13.43 -10.37 -0.21
C PHE A 213 12.97 -9.42 -1.33
N PRO A 214 12.07 -9.83 -2.25
CA PRO A 214 11.40 -11.12 -2.39
C PRO A 214 12.15 -12.16 -3.27
N GLY A 215 13.39 -11.90 -3.65
CA GLY A 215 14.19 -12.82 -4.48
C GLY A 215 13.84 -12.83 -5.98
N THR A 216 13.06 -11.86 -6.45
CA THR A 216 12.72 -11.60 -7.87
C THR A 216 13.13 -10.17 -8.24
N GLY A 217 13.08 -9.81 -9.53
CA GLY A 217 13.49 -8.47 -9.99
C GLY A 217 14.88 -8.45 -10.65
N ASP A 218 15.28 -9.55 -11.29
CA ASP A 218 16.52 -9.56 -12.05
C ASP A 218 16.41 -8.59 -13.25
N VAL A 219 17.51 -7.99 -13.71
CA VAL A 219 17.55 -7.14 -14.92
C VAL A 219 17.17 -7.91 -16.21
N ARG A 220 17.01 -9.24 -16.13
CA ARG A 220 16.48 -10.15 -17.15
C ARG A 220 14.97 -10.42 -17.01
N ASP A 221 14.35 -10.07 -15.89
CA ASP A 221 12.90 -10.16 -15.68
C ASP A 221 12.21 -8.99 -16.40
N ILE A 222 11.83 -9.24 -17.65
CA ILE A 222 11.38 -8.22 -18.62
C ILE A 222 9.92 -8.40 -19.07
N GLY A 223 9.11 -9.14 -18.31
CA GLY A 223 7.72 -9.43 -18.67
C GLY A 223 7.57 -10.48 -19.78
N TYR A 224 6.34 -10.95 -19.99
CA TYR A 224 6.02 -12.09 -20.85
C TYR A 224 4.90 -11.81 -21.85
N SER A 225 4.90 -12.53 -22.98
CA SER A 225 3.91 -12.36 -24.06
C SER A 225 3.78 -10.88 -24.50
N LYS A 226 2.61 -10.25 -24.38
CA LYS A 226 2.42 -8.82 -24.68
C LYS A 226 3.13 -7.89 -23.69
N GLY A 227 3.28 -8.29 -22.43
CA GLY A 227 3.99 -7.53 -21.39
C GLY A 227 5.51 -7.58 -21.53
N LYS A 228 6.05 -8.25 -22.56
CA LYS A 228 7.50 -8.27 -22.78
C LYS A 228 8.04 -6.89 -23.15
N TYR A 229 9.06 -6.46 -22.42
CA TYR A 229 9.62 -5.10 -22.36
C TYR A 229 8.73 -4.05 -21.67
N TYR A 230 7.68 -4.47 -20.97
CA TYR A 230 6.86 -3.62 -20.08
C TYR A 230 7.14 -3.82 -18.59
N SER A 231 8.02 -4.77 -18.23
CA SER A 231 8.68 -4.83 -16.91
C SER A 231 10.13 -4.36 -17.04
N LEU A 232 10.58 -3.49 -16.14
CA LEU A 232 11.93 -2.92 -16.12
C LEU A 232 12.48 -2.91 -14.69
N ASN A 233 13.26 -3.92 -14.36
CA ASN A 233 13.85 -4.08 -13.04
C ASN A 233 15.27 -3.52 -12.96
N VAL A 234 15.53 -2.77 -11.90
CA VAL A 234 16.79 -2.08 -11.63
C VAL A 234 17.39 -2.68 -10.35
N PRO A 235 18.07 -3.84 -10.44
CA PRO A 235 18.66 -4.51 -9.28
C PRO A 235 19.91 -3.77 -8.79
N LEU A 236 20.01 -3.54 -7.48
CA LEU A 236 21.07 -2.76 -6.84
C LEU A 236 21.74 -3.49 -5.68
N ASP A 237 22.98 -3.10 -5.40
CA ASP A 237 23.75 -3.51 -4.22
C ASP A 237 23.54 -2.53 -3.04
N ASP A 238 24.04 -2.90 -1.87
CA ASP A 238 23.91 -2.12 -0.64
C ASP A 238 24.56 -0.72 -0.74
N GLY A 239 24.03 0.23 0.05
CA GLY A 239 24.66 1.52 0.31
C GLY A 239 24.51 2.59 -0.78
N ILE A 240 23.61 2.40 -1.76
CA ILE A 240 23.41 3.39 -2.83
C ILE A 240 23.10 4.80 -2.28
N ASP A 241 23.78 5.81 -2.84
CA ASP A 241 23.64 7.22 -2.49
C ASP A 241 22.75 8.01 -3.48
N ASP A 242 22.36 9.22 -3.08
CA ASP A 242 21.49 10.11 -3.85
C ASP A 242 21.97 10.34 -5.30
N GLU A 243 23.28 10.53 -5.51
CA GLU A 243 23.85 10.80 -6.84
C GLU A 243 23.76 9.55 -7.73
N SER A 244 24.16 8.40 -7.19
CA SER A 244 24.13 7.10 -7.88
C SER A 244 22.71 6.68 -8.23
N TYR A 245 21.75 6.89 -7.33
CA TYR A 245 20.34 6.60 -7.55
C TYR A 245 19.75 7.53 -8.63
N HIS A 246 20.03 8.84 -8.58
CA HIS A 246 19.54 9.79 -9.60
C HIS A 246 20.18 9.57 -10.98
N TYR A 247 21.41 9.06 -11.03
CA TYR A 247 22.10 8.69 -12.27
C TYR A 247 21.42 7.54 -13.02
N LEU A 248 20.69 6.67 -12.31
CA LEU A 248 19.79 5.67 -12.90
C LEU A 248 18.39 6.22 -13.12
N PHE A 249 17.76 6.74 -12.06
CA PHE A 249 16.34 7.08 -12.03
C PHE A 249 15.96 8.09 -13.13
N LYS A 250 16.66 9.22 -13.20
CA LYS A 250 16.28 10.31 -14.12
C LYS A 250 16.43 9.92 -15.60
N PRO A 251 17.52 9.27 -16.06
CA PRO A 251 17.61 8.77 -17.44
C PRO A 251 16.62 7.65 -17.77
N ILE A 252 16.43 6.66 -16.88
CA ILE A 252 15.54 5.51 -17.13
C ILE A 252 14.09 6.00 -17.21
N ILE A 253 13.61 6.69 -16.18
CA ILE A 253 12.24 7.22 -16.12
C ILE A 253 11.99 8.27 -17.21
N GLY A 254 12.97 9.11 -17.52
CA GLY A 254 12.87 10.04 -18.66
C GLY A 254 12.60 9.31 -19.98
N LYS A 255 13.29 8.19 -20.23
CA LYS A 255 13.08 7.38 -21.44
C LYS A 255 11.78 6.56 -21.40
N VAL A 256 11.38 6.06 -20.23
CA VAL A 256 10.06 5.44 -20.01
C VAL A 256 8.94 6.41 -20.40
N MET A 257 8.97 7.64 -19.89
CA MET A 257 7.95 8.65 -20.19
C MET A 257 7.93 9.02 -21.68
N GLU A 258 9.10 9.10 -22.33
CA GLU A 258 9.24 9.36 -23.76
C GLU A 258 8.64 8.24 -24.65
N VAL A 259 8.87 6.97 -24.29
CA VAL A 259 8.50 5.79 -25.11
C VAL A 259 7.11 5.27 -24.76
N PHE A 260 6.84 5.00 -23.48
CA PHE A 260 5.58 4.40 -23.02
C PHE A 260 4.43 5.42 -22.96
N LYS A 261 4.72 6.72 -22.75
CA LYS A 261 3.73 7.82 -22.77
C LYS A 261 2.45 7.49 -21.96
N PRO A 262 2.54 7.28 -20.64
CA PRO A 262 1.40 6.91 -19.81
C PRO A 262 0.35 8.02 -19.74
N GLY A 263 -0.91 7.63 -19.54
CA GLY A 263 -2.02 8.55 -19.26
C GLY A 263 -2.22 8.84 -17.77
N ALA A 264 -1.72 7.97 -16.89
CA ALA A 264 -1.65 8.15 -15.45
C ALA A 264 -0.40 7.46 -14.88
N VAL A 265 0.09 7.94 -13.74
CA VAL A 265 1.23 7.40 -13.00
C VAL A 265 0.78 6.99 -11.61
N VAL A 266 1.24 5.83 -11.14
CA VAL A 266 1.26 5.46 -9.72
C VAL A 266 2.72 5.37 -9.29
N LEU A 267 3.08 6.08 -8.22
CA LEU A 267 4.39 6.03 -7.58
C LEU A 267 4.21 5.52 -6.15
N GLN A 268 4.81 4.36 -5.87
CA GLN A 268 4.97 3.82 -4.51
C GLN A 268 6.21 4.49 -3.90
N CYS A 269 6.11 5.01 -2.67
CA CYS A 269 7.18 5.74 -1.98
C CYS A 269 7.66 4.99 -0.72
N GLY A 270 8.18 3.78 -0.90
CA GLY A 270 8.69 2.90 0.14
C GLY A 270 9.89 3.48 0.88
N ALA A 271 9.69 3.85 2.13
CA ALA A 271 10.63 4.68 2.90
C ALA A 271 11.71 3.87 3.67
N ASP A 272 11.93 2.61 3.30
CA ASP A 272 13.06 1.76 3.76
C ASP A 272 14.26 1.81 2.82
N SER A 273 14.11 2.37 1.62
CA SER A 273 15.22 2.80 0.76
C SER A 273 16.05 3.95 1.37
N LEU A 274 15.61 4.51 2.51
CA LEU A 274 16.27 5.59 3.25
C LEU A 274 17.45 5.11 4.12
N SER A 275 18.45 5.98 4.23
CA SER A 275 19.55 5.88 5.20
C SER A 275 19.04 5.64 6.63
N GLY A 276 19.55 4.60 7.27
CA GLY A 276 19.26 4.27 8.67
C GLY A 276 17.87 3.69 8.90
N ASP A 277 17.29 3.02 7.92
CA ASP A 277 16.16 2.10 8.14
C ASP A 277 16.54 0.90 9.04
N ARG A 278 15.56 0.10 9.48
CA ARG A 278 15.77 -1.09 10.34
C ARG A 278 15.89 -2.40 9.55
N LEU A 279 15.34 -2.48 8.33
CA LEU A 279 15.44 -3.63 7.43
C LEU A 279 16.16 -3.28 6.12
N GLY A 280 16.02 -2.03 5.67
CA GLY A 280 16.69 -1.52 4.49
C GLY A 280 18.19 -1.25 4.70
N CYS A 281 18.97 -1.41 3.62
CA CYS A 281 20.43 -1.18 3.58
C CYS A 281 20.88 -0.30 2.40
N PHE A 282 20.02 0.63 1.96
CA PHE A 282 20.38 1.75 1.11
C PHE A 282 20.81 2.97 1.95
N ASN A 283 21.35 4.01 1.30
CA ASN A 283 21.91 5.18 1.97
C ASN A 283 21.26 6.51 1.50
N LEU A 284 20.03 6.46 0.97
CA LEU A 284 19.35 7.64 0.43
C LEU A 284 19.00 8.65 1.53
N SER A 285 19.15 9.94 1.22
CA SER A 285 18.59 11.01 2.03
C SER A 285 17.12 11.26 1.68
N ILE A 286 16.39 11.92 2.58
CA ILE A 286 15.01 12.38 2.33
C ILE A 286 14.93 13.33 1.12
N LYS A 287 16.01 14.05 0.79
CA LYS A 287 16.09 14.89 -0.43
C LYS A 287 16.34 14.04 -1.67
N GLY A 288 17.17 13.00 -1.57
CA GLY A 288 17.38 12.02 -2.64
C GLY A 288 16.10 11.32 -3.03
N HIS A 289 15.36 10.80 -2.04
CA HIS A 289 14.06 10.15 -2.23
C HIS A 289 13.03 11.10 -2.85
N ALA A 290 12.77 12.25 -2.22
CA ALA A 290 11.74 13.21 -2.66
C ALA A 290 12.03 13.89 -4.02
N GLU A 291 13.29 13.92 -4.47
CA GLU A 291 13.64 14.36 -5.83
C GLU A 291 13.08 13.40 -6.90
N CYS A 292 12.80 12.13 -6.56
CA CYS A 292 12.07 11.19 -7.43
C CYS A 292 10.60 11.61 -7.59
N VAL A 293 9.90 11.91 -6.48
CA VAL A 293 8.53 12.49 -6.50
C VAL A 293 8.50 13.79 -7.30
N LYS A 294 9.48 14.68 -7.10
CA LYS A 294 9.62 15.94 -7.84
C LYS A 294 9.83 15.73 -9.34
N PHE A 295 10.62 14.73 -9.74
CA PHE A 295 10.82 14.37 -11.14
C PHE A 295 9.52 13.82 -11.75
N MET A 296 8.81 12.90 -11.09
CA MET A 296 7.50 12.42 -11.56
C MET A 296 6.47 13.54 -11.68
N ARG A 297 6.41 14.44 -10.69
CA ARG A 297 5.57 15.65 -10.71
C ARG A 297 5.85 16.56 -11.91
N SER A 298 7.09 16.60 -12.42
CA SER A 298 7.48 17.49 -13.53
C SER A 298 6.88 17.12 -14.90
N PHE A 299 6.41 15.88 -15.08
CA PHE A 299 5.79 15.43 -16.33
C PHE A 299 4.31 15.83 -16.48
N ASN A 300 3.70 16.43 -15.46
CA ASN A 300 2.30 16.89 -15.43
C ASN A 300 1.20 15.84 -15.75
N VAL A 301 1.52 14.55 -15.80
CA VAL A 301 0.54 13.45 -15.91
C VAL A 301 -0.22 13.27 -14.56
N PRO A 302 -1.51 12.86 -14.53
CA PRO A 302 -2.22 12.47 -13.29
C PRO A 302 -1.41 11.48 -12.45
N LEU A 303 -1.25 11.76 -11.15
CA LEU A 303 -0.28 11.09 -10.29
C LEU A 303 -0.90 10.61 -8.98
N LEU A 304 -0.84 9.30 -8.71
CA LEU A 304 -1.15 8.71 -7.40
C LEU A 304 0.17 8.46 -6.65
N LEU A 305 0.34 9.10 -5.50
CA LEU A 305 1.42 8.84 -4.54
C LEU A 305 0.91 7.90 -3.45
N LEU A 306 1.64 6.82 -3.21
CA LEU A 306 1.32 5.81 -2.19
C LEU A 306 2.46 5.70 -1.19
N GLY A 307 2.20 5.11 -0.03
CA GLY A 307 3.24 4.71 0.91
C GLY A 307 4.04 3.51 0.40
N GLY A 308 4.36 2.59 1.29
CA GLY A 308 5.21 1.42 1.01
C GLY A 308 5.85 0.91 2.30
N GLY A 309 7.03 0.31 2.18
CA GLY A 309 7.89 -0.07 3.30
C GLY A 309 8.42 1.11 4.12
N GLY A 310 9.40 0.86 4.99
CA GLY A 310 9.95 1.85 5.93
C GLY A 310 9.60 1.58 7.39
N TYR A 311 10.64 1.31 8.19
CA TYR A 311 10.56 0.71 9.54
C TYR A 311 11.30 1.53 10.61
N THR A 312 12.20 2.44 10.23
CA THR A 312 12.62 3.58 11.09
C THR A 312 11.53 4.66 11.03
N ILE A 313 10.45 4.47 11.79
CA ILE A 313 9.18 5.23 11.68
C ILE A 313 9.32 6.77 11.71
N ARG A 314 10.32 7.30 12.42
CA ARG A 314 10.63 8.75 12.44
C ARG A 314 11.15 9.26 11.08
N ASN A 315 11.91 8.45 10.34
CA ASN A 315 12.41 8.82 9.02
C ASN A 315 11.29 8.69 7.96
N VAL A 316 10.40 7.70 8.11
CA VAL A 316 9.16 7.59 7.29
C VAL A 316 8.30 8.85 7.44
N ALA A 317 8.01 9.26 8.68
CA ALA A 317 7.20 10.44 8.95
C ALA A 317 7.81 11.72 8.39
N ARG A 318 9.14 11.89 8.50
CA ARG A 318 9.88 12.99 7.86
C ARG A 318 9.79 12.95 6.33
N CYS A 319 9.98 11.78 5.73
CA CYS A 319 10.01 11.57 4.29
C CYS A 319 8.68 11.93 3.63
N TRP A 320 7.60 11.24 4.01
CA TRP A 320 6.27 11.47 3.44
C TRP A 320 5.73 12.88 3.75
N CYS A 321 6.15 13.51 4.86
CA CYS A 321 5.88 14.92 5.12
C CYS A 321 6.56 15.84 4.08
N TYR A 322 7.86 15.64 3.84
CA TYR A 322 8.61 16.42 2.86
C TYR A 322 8.09 16.19 1.42
N GLU A 323 7.75 14.95 1.07
CA GLU A 323 7.17 14.59 -0.23
C GLU A 323 5.78 15.17 -0.47
N THR A 324 4.96 15.31 0.59
CA THR A 324 3.68 16.03 0.49
C THR A 324 3.94 17.52 0.18
N GLY A 325 4.96 18.13 0.78
CA GLY A 325 5.43 19.48 0.41
C GLY A 325 5.85 19.56 -1.07
N VAL A 326 6.65 18.60 -1.55
CA VAL A 326 7.04 18.50 -2.97
C VAL A 326 5.84 18.36 -3.90
N ALA A 327 4.85 17.53 -3.55
CA ALA A 327 3.60 17.38 -4.30
C ALA A 327 2.81 18.70 -4.41
N LEU A 328 2.67 19.42 -3.28
CA LEU A 328 2.07 20.75 -3.19
C LEU A 328 2.86 21.84 -3.93
N GLY A 329 4.14 21.60 -4.25
CA GLY A 329 5.07 22.58 -4.83
C GLY A 329 5.61 23.58 -3.81
N MET A 330 5.65 23.20 -2.53
CA MET A 330 6.04 24.04 -1.41
C MET A 330 7.38 23.59 -0.81
N GLU A 331 8.25 24.55 -0.51
CA GLU A 331 9.42 24.30 0.34
C GLU A 331 8.96 24.15 1.80
N VAL A 332 9.51 23.16 2.50
CA VAL A 332 9.21 22.85 3.92
C VAL A 332 10.45 23.18 4.75
N ASP A 333 10.28 23.84 5.90
CA ASP A 333 11.39 24.18 6.79
C ASP A 333 12.03 22.90 7.37
N ASP A 334 13.36 22.85 7.40
CA ASP A 334 14.11 21.76 8.01
C ASP A 334 13.93 21.75 9.54
N LYS A 335 13.62 22.89 10.16
CA LYS A 335 13.28 22.93 11.58
C LYS A 335 11.88 22.33 11.83
N MET A 336 11.79 21.31 12.67
CA MET A 336 10.52 20.68 13.01
C MET A 336 9.66 21.58 13.94
N PRO A 337 8.35 21.74 13.67
CA PRO A 337 7.42 22.36 14.60
C PRO A 337 7.17 21.47 15.83
N GLN A 338 6.72 22.06 16.93
CA GLN A 338 6.31 21.31 18.13
C GLN A 338 4.97 20.59 17.90
N HIS A 339 4.89 19.31 18.28
CA HIS A 339 3.72 18.42 18.10
C HIS A 339 3.80 17.21 19.07
N GLU A 340 2.78 16.34 19.10
CA GLU A 340 2.62 15.29 20.11
C GLU A 340 3.72 14.21 20.10
N TYR A 341 4.38 14.03 18.95
CA TYR A 341 5.42 13.01 18.75
C TYR A 341 6.83 13.60 18.69
N TYR A 342 7.03 14.88 19.02
CA TYR A 342 8.28 15.63 18.80
C TYR A 342 9.54 14.93 19.37
N GLU A 343 9.42 14.28 20.53
CA GLU A 343 10.51 13.53 21.18
C GLU A 343 11.04 12.35 20.34
N TYR A 344 10.26 11.79 19.41
CA TYR A 344 10.72 10.74 18.49
C TYR A 344 11.80 11.22 17.49
N PHE A 345 11.92 12.53 17.31
CA PHE A 345 12.76 13.16 16.28
C PHE A 345 14.07 13.75 16.83
N GLY A 346 14.28 13.67 18.15
CA GLY A 346 15.53 14.04 18.81
C GLY A 346 16.72 13.14 18.40
N PRO A 347 17.97 13.60 18.65
CA PRO A 347 18.32 14.83 19.37
C PRO A 347 18.26 16.11 18.51
N ASP A 348 18.17 15.98 17.18
CA ASP A 348 18.37 17.09 16.24
C ASP A 348 17.10 17.89 15.96
N TYR A 349 15.93 17.24 16.03
CA TYR A 349 14.60 17.84 15.73
C TYR A 349 14.52 18.52 14.35
N THR A 350 15.24 17.96 13.37
CA THR A 350 15.19 18.34 11.97
C THR A 350 14.23 17.47 11.16
N LEU A 351 13.80 17.95 10.00
CA LEU A 351 13.08 17.17 8.99
C LEU A 351 14.06 16.31 8.19
N HIS A 352 15.21 16.87 7.81
CA HIS A 352 16.23 16.16 7.04
C HIS A 352 17.15 15.31 7.92
N VAL A 353 17.56 14.18 7.35
CA VAL A 353 18.51 13.22 7.91
C VAL A 353 19.63 13.06 6.88
N ALA A 354 20.88 13.10 7.35
CA ALA A 354 22.05 12.92 6.49
C ALA A 354 22.22 11.45 6.07
N PRO A 355 22.83 11.17 4.89
CA PRO A 355 23.32 9.84 4.57
C PRO A 355 24.38 9.40 5.60
N SER A 356 24.43 8.10 5.86
CA SER A 356 25.43 7.48 6.72
C SER A 356 26.79 7.34 6.02
N ASN A 357 27.83 6.95 6.76
CA ASN A 357 29.15 6.61 6.22
C ASN A 357 29.24 5.17 5.67
N MET A 358 28.11 4.56 5.29
CA MET A 358 28.06 3.26 4.62
C MET A 358 28.79 3.31 3.27
N GLU A 359 29.50 2.24 2.93
CA GLU A 359 30.14 2.07 1.62
C GLU A 359 29.07 1.79 0.55
N ASN A 360 29.02 2.63 -0.48
CA ASN A 360 28.20 2.39 -1.66
C ASN A 360 28.88 1.33 -2.55
N LYS A 361 28.29 0.13 -2.62
CA LYS A 361 28.82 -0.99 -3.40
C LYS A 361 28.52 -0.88 -4.91
N ASN A 362 27.61 0.02 -5.29
CA ASN A 362 27.14 0.18 -6.67
C ASN A 362 28.18 0.90 -7.52
N SER A 363 29.18 0.16 -8.00
CA SER A 363 30.26 0.71 -8.82
C SER A 363 29.71 1.42 -10.08
N ARG A 364 30.40 2.48 -10.52
CA ARG A 364 29.96 3.26 -11.68
C ARG A 364 29.75 2.41 -12.95
N THR A 365 30.58 1.39 -13.16
CA THR A 365 30.45 0.45 -14.28
C THR A 365 29.16 -0.36 -14.19
N LEU A 366 28.85 -0.92 -13.01
CA LEU A 366 27.61 -1.67 -12.77
C LEU A 366 26.37 -0.81 -13.05
N LEU A 367 26.34 0.42 -12.53
CA LEU A 367 25.27 1.39 -12.79
C LEU A 367 25.12 1.69 -14.29
N GLU A 368 26.23 1.83 -15.02
CA GLU A 368 26.20 2.09 -16.45
C GLU A 368 25.72 0.87 -17.26
N ASP A 369 26.17 -0.34 -16.92
CA ASP A 369 25.73 -1.57 -17.59
C ASP A 369 24.23 -1.83 -17.40
N ILE A 370 23.70 -1.72 -16.16
CA ILE A 370 22.26 -1.83 -15.85
C ILE A 370 21.46 -0.81 -16.67
N ARG A 371 21.85 0.47 -16.61
CA ARG A 371 21.16 1.54 -17.33
C ARG A 371 21.18 1.30 -18.84
N ASN A 372 22.32 0.89 -19.40
CA ASN A 372 22.47 0.66 -20.83
C ASN A 372 21.60 -0.53 -21.29
N GLN A 373 21.52 -1.62 -20.51
CA GLN A 373 20.64 -2.76 -20.78
C GLN A 373 19.14 -2.37 -20.74
N LEU A 374 18.73 -1.53 -19.79
CA LEU A 374 17.34 -1.09 -19.68
C LEU A 374 16.94 -0.09 -20.77
N LEU A 375 17.85 0.80 -21.17
CA LEU A 375 17.64 1.70 -22.33
C LEU A 375 17.58 0.92 -23.65
N ASP A 376 18.38 -0.15 -23.81
CA ASP A 376 18.28 -1.10 -24.92
C ASP A 376 16.94 -1.86 -24.91
N ASN A 377 16.47 -2.33 -23.74
CA ASN A 377 15.14 -2.93 -23.60
C ASN A 377 14.00 -1.97 -23.99
N LEU A 378 14.06 -0.71 -23.54
CA LEU A 378 13.12 0.34 -23.96
C LEU A 378 13.17 0.62 -25.48
N SER A 379 14.32 0.46 -26.13
CA SER A 379 14.46 0.65 -27.58
C SER A 379 13.73 -0.41 -28.42
N LYS A 380 13.43 -1.59 -27.83
CA LYS A 380 12.75 -2.71 -28.49
C LYS A 380 11.23 -2.55 -28.52
N LEU A 381 10.68 -1.61 -27.75
CA LEU A 381 9.26 -1.27 -27.77
C LEU A 381 8.89 -0.59 -29.10
N GLN A 382 7.89 -1.14 -29.79
CA GLN A 382 7.27 -0.42 -30.91
C GLN A 382 6.54 0.82 -30.38
N HIS A 383 6.69 1.94 -31.07
CA HIS A 383 6.13 3.22 -30.64
C HIS A 383 4.59 3.16 -30.61
N ALA A 384 4.03 3.00 -29.42
CA ALA A 384 2.61 3.13 -29.06
C ALA A 384 1.60 2.66 -30.15
N PRO A 385 1.44 1.34 -30.39
CA PRO A 385 0.39 0.83 -31.26
C PRO A 385 -0.99 1.27 -30.76
N SER A 386 -1.76 1.92 -31.65
CA SER A 386 -3.07 2.48 -31.34
C SER A 386 -4.18 1.43 -31.37
N VAL A 387 -4.41 0.79 -30.23
CA VAL A 387 -5.68 0.06 -29.98
C VAL A 387 -6.84 1.06 -30.03
N GLN A 388 -7.96 0.71 -30.68
CA GLN A 388 -9.18 1.51 -30.62
C GLN A 388 -9.73 1.52 -29.19
N PHE A 389 -9.54 2.64 -28.50
CA PHE A 389 -10.17 2.90 -27.21
C PHE A 389 -11.63 3.29 -27.44
N GLN A 390 -12.56 2.64 -26.75
CA GLN A 390 -13.93 3.09 -26.65
C GLN A 390 -14.04 3.88 -25.34
N GLU A 391 -14.16 5.20 -25.46
CA GLU A 391 -14.43 6.07 -24.31
C GLU A 391 -15.69 5.58 -23.59
N ARG A 392 -15.53 5.19 -22.33
CA ARG A 392 -16.64 4.94 -21.42
C ARG A 392 -16.71 6.09 -20.42
N PRO A 393 -17.90 6.57 -20.08
CA PRO A 393 -18.08 7.33 -18.83
C PRO A 393 -17.47 6.55 -17.65
N PRO A 394 -17.02 7.23 -16.58
CA PRO A 394 -16.58 6.52 -15.39
C PRO A 394 -17.78 5.83 -14.73
N ASP A 395 -17.98 4.55 -15.06
CA ASP A 395 -19.00 3.65 -14.47
C ASP A 395 -18.86 3.51 -12.92
N THR A 396 -17.76 4.03 -12.34
CA THR A 396 -17.58 4.17 -10.90
C THR A 396 -18.25 5.46 -10.42
N GLU A 397 -19.46 5.32 -9.89
CA GLU A 397 -20.13 6.35 -9.11
C GLU A 397 -19.21 6.84 -7.98
N LEU A 398 -19.15 8.16 -7.79
CA LEU A 398 -18.52 8.73 -6.60
C LEU A 398 -19.34 8.29 -5.38
N PRO A 399 -18.73 7.95 -4.24
CA PRO A 399 -19.47 7.77 -3.01
C PRO A 399 -20.34 9.00 -2.73
N GLU A 400 -21.62 8.78 -2.46
CA GLU A 400 -22.54 9.84 -2.06
C GLU A 400 -22.01 10.50 -0.78
N ALA A 401 -22.16 11.82 -0.67
CA ALA A 401 -21.84 12.53 0.55
C ALA A 401 -22.87 12.15 1.61
N ASP A 402 -22.39 11.79 2.80
CA ASP A 402 -23.23 11.43 3.94
C ASP A 402 -23.73 12.74 4.57
N GLU A 403 -24.89 13.23 4.14
CA GLU A 403 -25.42 14.55 4.54
C GLU A 403 -25.57 14.68 6.08
N ASP A 404 -25.74 13.55 6.77
CA ASP A 404 -25.78 13.43 8.24
C ASP A 404 -24.44 13.79 8.95
N GLN A 405 -23.34 14.06 8.23
CA GLN A 405 -22.04 14.42 8.83
C GLN A 405 -21.72 15.93 8.87
N ASP A 406 -22.47 16.79 8.16
CA ASP A 406 -22.23 18.25 8.14
C ASP A 406 -23.13 19.05 9.13
N ASP A 407 -24.19 18.44 9.68
CA ASP A 407 -25.19 19.12 10.53
C ASP A 407 -24.75 19.22 12.01
N GLY A 408 -23.65 19.96 12.23
CA GLY A 408 -23.07 20.23 13.54
C GLY A 408 -23.73 21.38 14.32
N ASP A 409 -24.48 21.03 15.37
CA ASP A 409 -25.07 21.92 16.39
C ASP A 409 -26.03 23.03 15.90
N GLU A 410 -27.33 22.70 15.83
CA GLU A 410 -28.37 23.68 16.17
C GLU A 410 -29.34 23.16 17.24
N ARG A 411 -29.23 23.76 18.44
CA ARG A 411 -30.28 23.93 19.48
C ARG A 411 -30.67 22.70 20.30
N TRP A 412 -29.83 22.36 21.28
CA TRP A 412 -30.33 21.89 22.58
C TRP A 412 -30.43 23.07 23.55
N ASP A 413 -31.63 23.62 23.76
CA ASP A 413 -31.90 24.67 24.76
C ASP A 413 -32.91 24.15 25.80
N PRO A 414 -32.47 23.83 27.04
CA PRO A 414 -33.27 23.03 27.98
C PRO A 414 -34.15 23.87 28.93
N ASP A 415 -34.90 24.85 28.42
CA ASP A 415 -35.96 25.53 29.17
C ASP A 415 -36.99 26.22 28.23
N SER A 416 -38.01 25.47 27.79
CA SER A 416 -39.23 26.07 27.20
C SER A 416 -40.47 25.17 27.33
N ASP A 417 -41.04 25.11 28.54
CA ASP A 417 -42.46 24.79 28.68
C ASP A 417 -43.30 25.88 28.00
N MET A 418 -44.23 25.52 27.10
CA MET A 418 -45.67 25.82 27.23
C MET A 418 -46.48 25.50 25.96
N GLU A 419 -47.60 24.83 26.21
CA GLU A 419 -48.87 24.85 25.46
C GLU A 419 -48.98 24.20 24.06
N VAL A 420 -50.19 23.72 23.79
CA VAL A 420 -50.61 22.93 22.62
C VAL A 420 -51.65 23.74 21.87
N ASP A 421 -51.57 23.81 20.54
CA ASP A 421 -52.74 24.16 19.73
C ASP A 421 -52.74 23.40 18.38
N GLU A 422 -53.94 23.21 17.82
CA GLU A 422 -54.16 22.45 16.59
C GLU A 422 -54.16 23.35 15.34
N GLU A 423 -53.37 23.03 14.32
CA GLU A 423 -53.83 22.96 12.91
C GLU A 423 -52.73 22.49 11.95
N ARG A 424 -52.84 21.27 11.40
CA ARG A 424 -52.29 20.94 10.07
C ARG A 424 -53.07 19.81 9.39
N LYS A 425 -53.49 20.05 8.14
CA LYS A 425 -54.33 19.15 7.35
C LYS A 425 -53.49 18.15 6.53
N PRO A 426 -53.99 16.95 6.21
CA PRO A 426 -53.16 15.80 5.84
C PRO A 426 -52.72 15.76 4.36
N ILE A 427 -51.58 15.09 4.12
CA ILE A 427 -51.07 14.73 2.79
C ILE A 427 -51.64 13.35 2.39
N PRO A 428 -52.17 13.16 1.17
CA PRO A 428 -52.81 11.91 0.77
C PRO A 428 -51.80 10.83 0.33
N SER A 429 -51.91 9.63 0.89
CA SER A 429 -51.18 8.45 0.45
C SER A 429 -51.81 7.82 -0.80
N ARG A 430 -51.00 7.20 -1.67
CA ARG A 430 -51.51 6.51 -2.87
C ARG A 430 -50.70 5.26 -3.25
N VAL A 431 -50.79 4.22 -2.42
CA VAL A 431 -50.34 2.87 -2.80
C VAL A 431 -51.25 2.32 -3.90
N LYS A 432 -50.67 1.83 -5.01
CA LYS A 432 -51.34 0.90 -5.92
C LYS A 432 -50.88 -0.52 -5.61
N ARG A 433 -51.83 -1.45 -5.54
CA ARG A 433 -51.59 -2.89 -5.67
C ARG A 433 -51.87 -3.30 -7.11
N GLU A 434 -51.09 -4.22 -7.64
CA GLU A 434 -51.52 -5.18 -8.66
C GLU A 434 -51.27 -6.59 -8.11
N ALA A 435 -51.99 -7.59 -8.63
CA ALA A 435 -52.01 -8.93 -8.09
C ALA A 435 -52.09 -9.97 -9.22
N VAL A 436 -51.49 -11.14 -8.99
CA VAL A 436 -51.58 -12.32 -9.86
C VAL A 436 -51.79 -13.54 -8.94
N GLU A 437 -52.54 -14.53 -9.43
CA GLU A 437 -53.14 -15.61 -8.64
C GLU A 437 -52.27 -16.89 -8.60
N PRO A 438 -52.44 -17.76 -7.58
CA PRO A 438 -51.87 -19.11 -7.57
C PRO A 438 -52.92 -20.19 -7.95
N GLU A 439 -52.63 -21.02 -8.95
CA GLU A 439 -53.42 -22.21 -9.26
C GLU A 439 -53.07 -23.41 -8.35
N THR A 440 -53.92 -24.44 -8.31
CA THR A 440 -53.74 -25.61 -7.43
C THR A 440 -54.16 -26.95 -8.06
N LYS A 441 -53.31 -27.98 -7.85
CA LYS A 441 -53.66 -29.42 -7.73
C LYS A 441 -54.12 -30.17 -9.01
N ASP A 442 -54.15 -31.51 -9.09
CA ASP A 442 -53.98 -32.59 -8.07
C ASP A 442 -53.20 -33.85 -8.63
N PRO A 443 -53.22 -35.11 -8.12
CA PRO A 443 -51.97 -35.90 -7.98
C PRO A 443 -51.99 -37.35 -8.54
N GLU A 444 -50.89 -38.12 -8.35
CA GLU A 444 -50.98 -39.51 -7.82
C GLU A 444 -49.67 -40.11 -7.23
N ALA A 445 -49.85 -41.00 -6.24
CA ALA A 445 -49.10 -42.19 -5.78
C ALA A 445 -47.69 -42.54 -6.35
N GLN A 446 -46.73 -43.19 -5.65
CA GLN A 446 -46.59 -43.86 -4.32
C GLN A 446 -45.04 -44.20 -4.12
N LYS A 447 -44.45 -44.92 -3.15
CA LYS A 447 -44.86 -45.83 -2.03
C LYS A 447 -43.71 -46.04 -1.00
N GLY A 448 -43.97 -45.93 0.33
CA GLY A 448 -43.18 -46.56 1.43
C GLY A 448 -41.72 -46.09 1.67
N THR A 449 -41.08 -46.30 2.82
CA THR A 449 -41.48 -46.89 4.14
C THR A 449 -40.76 -46.16 5.28
N ALA A 450 -41.27 -46.23 6.50
CA ALA A 450 -40.64 -45.67 7.71
C ALA A 450 -40.38 -46.75 8.76
N GLU A 451 -39.26 -46.63 9.49
CA GLU A 451 -38.90 -47.22 10.81
C GLU A 451 -37.43 -46.75 11.10
N GLN A 452 -36.90 -46.69 12.32
CA GLN A 452 -37.40 -46.99 13.67
C GLN A 452 -36.71 -46.04 14.68
N ALA A 453 -37.29 -45.83 15.87
CA ALA A 453 -36.67 -45.02 16.93
C ALA A 453 -36.03 -45.88 18.02
N ARG A 454 -34.95 -45.39 18.65
CA ARG A 454 -34.45 -45.81 19.98
C ARG A 454 -33.50 -44.77 20.56
N GLY A 455 -33.60 -44.55 21.86
CA GLY A 455 -32.62 -43.80 22.66
C GLY A 455 -32.48 -44.43 24.05
N PHE A 456 -31.34 -44.15 24.68
CA PHE A 456 -30.91 -44.38 26.07
C PHE A 456 -29.59 -43.59 26.18
N ASP A 457 -29.09 -43.05 27.28
CA ASP A 457 -29.60 -42.52 28.56
C ASP A 457 -28.33 -42.20 29.39
N THR A 458 -28.22 -40.99 29.93
CA THR A 458 -27.46 -40.57 31.14
C THR A 458 -26.23 -41.37 31.65
N ALA A 459 -25.07 -40.71 31.67
CA ALA A 459 -24.15 -40.54 32.83
C ALA A 459 -23.20 -39.37 32.49
N THR A 460 -23.01 -38.27 33.24
CA THR A 460 -22.52 -38.08 34.62
C THR A 460 -21.18 -38.73 34.94
N ASP A 461 -20.11 -37.93 34.94
CA ASP A 461 -19.07 -38.02 35.96
C ASP A 461 -18.47 -36.62 36.22
N GLU A 462 -18.04 -36.35 37.46
CA GLU A 462 -17.44 -35.10 37.90
C GLU A 462 -16.03 -35.35 38.45
N THR A 463 -14.99 -34.80 37.82
CA THR A 463 -13.65 -34.72 38.43
C THR A 463 -13.00 -33.37 38.18
N ALA A 464 -13.00 -32.51 39.20
CA ALA A 464 -12.12 -31.36 39.27
C ALA A 464 -10.78 -31.76 39.92
N VAL A 465 -9.65 -31.34 39.34
CA VAL A 465 -8.34 -31.40 39.99
C VAL A 465 -7.64 -30.05 39.84
N ASP A 466 -7.08 -29.64 40.97
CA ASP A 466 -6.49 -28.35 41.35
C ASP A 466 -5.37 -27.79 40.43
N VAL A 467 -5.07 -26.51 40.60
CA VAL A 467 -4.05 -25.76 39.85
C VAL A 467 -2.89 -25.38 40.77
N SER A 468 -1.64 -25.63 40.36
CA SER A 468 -0.45 -25.02 40.96
C SER A 468 0.71 -24.93 39.95
N PRO A 469 1.56 -23.88 40.02
CA PRO A 469 2.49 -23.54 38.96
C PRO A 469 3.82 -24.30 39.03
N MET A 470 4.49 -24.43 37.88
CA MET A 470 5.89 -24.83 37.76
C MET A 470 6.73 -23.68 37.16
N PRO A 471 8.05 -23.62 37.43
CA PRO A 471 8.84 -22.40 37.29
C PRO A 471 9.37 -22.14 35.87
N ILE A 472 9.93 -20.94 35.71
CA ILE A 472 10.59 -20.44 34.50
C ILE A 472 11.99 -21.07 34.37
N ASP A 473 12.31 -21.65 33.21
CA ASP A 473 13.67 -22.06 32.84
C ASP A 473 14.28 -21.06 31.84
N GLU A 474 15.54 -20.68 32.05
CA GLU A 474 16.31 -19.82 31.13
C GLU A 474 17.04 -20.66 30.05
N PRO A 475 16.98 -20.28 28.76
CA PRO A 475 17.68 -21.01 27.70
C PRO A 475 19.19 -20.77 27.74
N THR A 476 19.95 -21.75 28.24
CA THR A 476 21.42 -21.69 28.27
C THR A 476 22.02 -21.92 26.88
N MET A 477 22.72 -20.92 26.32
CA MET A 477 23.40 -21.06 25.03
C MET A 477 24.55 -22.07 25.12
N LYS A 478 24.54 -23.09 24.25
CA LYS A 478 25.70 -23.93 23.97
C LYS A 478 26.41 -23.42 22.71
N VAL A 479 27.71 -23.19 22.82
CA VAL A 479 28.58 -22.91 21.67
C VAL A 479 29.16 -24.23 21.18
N GLU A 480 28.89 -24.59 19.93
CA GLU A 480 29.59 -25.68 19.25
C GLU A 480 30.85 -25.12 18.56
N GLN A 481 32.01 -25.73 18.84
CA GLN A 481 33.27 -25.43 18.18
C GLN A 481 33.61 -26.56 17.20
N GLU A 482 33.36 -26.34 15.90
CA GLU A 482 33.84 -27.28 14.88
C GLU A 482 35.37 -27.30 14.81
N THR A 483 35.93 -28.49 14.60
CA THR A 483 37.36 -28.76 14.75
C THR A 483 38.04 -28.90 13.39
N LEU A 484 38.84 -27.91 13.00
CA LEU A 484 39.61 -27.89 11.76
C LEU A 484 40.79 -28.88 11.79
N ASN A 485 40.55 -30.10 11.32
CA ASN A 485 41.59 -31.11 11.12
C ASN A 485 42.53 -30.71 9.96
N LYS A 486 43.80 -30.46 10.28
CA LYS A 486 44.88 -30.37 9.28
C LYS A 486 45.42 -31.76 8.95
N ALA A 487 45.19 -32.23 7.73
CA ALA A 487 46.04 -33.26 7.14
C ALA A 487 47.36 -32.61 6.67
N ALA A 488 48.48 -33.30 6.87
CA ALA A 488 49.79 -32.90 6.36
C ALA A 488 50.35 -34.06 5.53
N ASP A 489 51.05 -33.72 4.44
CA ASP A 489 51.69 -34.69 3.54
C ASP A 489 53.19 -34.36 3.40
N PRO A 490 54.12 -35.34 3.36
CA PRO A 490 55.54 -35.07 3.64
C PRO A 490 56.50 -35.21 2.45
N MET A 491 57.61 -34.46 2.50
CA MET A 491 58.93 -34.79 1.90
C MET A 491 59.00 -34.83 0.34
N TYR A 492 60.12 -34.61 -0.35
CA TYR A 492 61.55 -34.47 -0.02
C TYR A 492 62.25 -33.46 -1.01
N PRO A 493 63.59 -33.23 -0.98
CA PRO A 493 64.19 -31.99 -1.52
C PRO A 493 65.35 -32.18 -2.52
N LYS A 494 65.92 -31.04 -2.96
CA LYS A 494 67.14 -30.87 -3.79
C LYS A 494 66.93 -31.18 -5.29
N SER A 495 67.62 -30.52 -6.21
CA SER A 495 68.73 -29.53 -6.07
C SER A 495 68.46 -28.25 -6.85
#